data_AF-A0A645IRY8-F1
#
_entry.id   AF-A0A645IRY8-F1
#
_cell.length_a   1.000
_cell.length_b   1.000
_cell.length_c   1.000
_cell.angle_alpha   90.00
_cell.angle_beta   90.00
_cell.angle_gamma   90.00
#
_symmetry.space_group_name_H-M   'P 1'
#
loop_
_entity.id
_entity.type
_entity.pdbx_description
1 polymer ?
#
loop_
_entity_poly.entity_id
_entity_poly.type
_entity_poly.pdbx_seq_one_letter_code
_entity_poly.pdbx_strand_id
1 'polypeptide(L)'
;MGAIIWLLLGQNIDYFFVLGVLLVSSIAGVIVHIPAGIGVLEAVFMALLAGEDTSQGTIIAALLAYRVLYYFIPLLLALVCYLLLESRAKKLRVKNEKAMAK
;
A
#
# COMPACT_ATOMS: atom_id res chain seq x y z
N MET A 1 -8.04 5.35 3.78
CA MET A 1 -7.95 3.89 3.51
C MET A 1 -9.29 3.35 3.00
N GLY A 2 -10.38 3.39 3.77
CA GLY A 2 -11.70 2.88 3.33
C GLY A 2 -12.24 3.51 2.03
N ALA A 3 -12.15 4.84 1.88
CA ALA A 3 -12.62 5.51 0.67
C ALA A 3 -11.87 5.11 -0.61
N ILE A 4 -10.58 4.76 -0.51
CA ILE A 4 -9.77 4.34 -1.65
C ILE A 4 -10.19 2.93 -2.08
N ILE A 5 -10.38 2.03 -1.12
CA ILE A 5 -10.85 0.66 -1.39
C ILE A 5 -12.26 0.70 -1.99
N TRP A 6 -13.15 1.55 -1.45
CA TRP A 6 -14.50 1.76 -1.98
C TRP A 6 -14.50 2.29 -3.42
N LEU A 7 -13.64 3.27 -3.73
CA LEU A 7 -13.44 3.77 -5.09
C LEU A 7 -12.92 2.68 -6.03
N LEU A 8 -11.95 1.88 -5.58
CA LEU A 8 -11.37 0.78 -6.38
C LEU A 8 -12.35 -0.36 -6.60
N LEU A 9 -13.34 -0.54 -5.72
CA LEU A 9 -14.45 -1.48 -5.90
C LEU A 9 -15.54 -0.98 -6.87
N GLY A 10 -15.39 0.23 -7.42
CA GLY A 10 -16.31 0.78 -8.40
C GLY A 10 -17.62 1.31 -7.83
N GLN A 11 -17.65 1.65 -6.53
CA GLN A 11 -18.82 2.25 -5.85
C GLN A 11 -20.10 1.40 -5.88
N ASN A 12 -19.99 0.11 -6.20
CA ASN A 12 -21.13 -0.81 -6.27
C ASN A 12 -21.65 -1.25 -4.89
N ILE A 13 -20.87 -1.01 -3.84
CA ILE A 13 -21.12 -1.45 -2.47
C ILE A 13 -21.24 -0.23 -1.57
N ASP A 14 -22.10 -0.28 -0.55
CA ASP A 14 -22.25 0.84 0.38
C ASP A 14 -20.94 1.16 1.12
N TYR A 15 -20.64 2.46 1.25
CA TYR A 15 -19.41 2.91 1.90
C TYR A 15 -19.32 2.48 3.37
N PHE A 16 -20.41 2.50 4.12
CA PHE A 16 -20.43 2.07 5.51
C PHE A 16 -20.19 0.57 5.64
N PHE A 17 -20.65 -0.22 4.68
CA PHE A 17 -20.36 -1.65 4.65
C PHE A 17 -18.87 -1.92 4.42
N VAL A 18 -18.27 -1.29 3.40
CA VAL A 18 -16.82 -1.40 3.13
C VAL A 18 -15.99 -0.92 4.34
N LEU A 19 -16.43 0.16 4.99
CA LEU A 19 -15.78 0.67 6.20
C LEU A 19 -15.89 -0.34 7.35
N GLY A 20 -17.06 -0.94 7.57
CA GLY A 20 -17.26 -1.98 8.59
C GLY A 20 -16.35 -3.18 8.38
N VAL A 21 -16.29 -3.68 7.14
CA VAL A 21 -15.39 -4.78 6.74
C VAL A 21 -13.92 -4.42 6.98
N LEU A 22 -13.51 -3.20 6.62
CA LEU A 22 -12.16 -2.71 6.87
C LEU A 22 -11.82 -2.67 8.37
N LEU A 23 -12.76 -2.22 9.21
CA LEU A 23 -12.56 -2.16 10.67
C LEU A 23 -12.43 -3.57 11.27
N VAL A 24 -13.31 -4.49 10.89
CA VAL A 24 -13.22 -5.91 11.30
C VAL A 24 -11.90 -6.52 10.85
N SER A 25 -11.51 -6.26 9.60
CA SER A 25 -10.24 -6.73 9.06
C SER A 25 -9.03 -6.14 9.79
N SER A 26 -9.12 -4.91 10.29
CA SER A 26 -8.03 -4.27 11.04
C SER A 26 -7.84 -4.97 12.39
N ILE A 27 -8.94 -5.31 13.08
CA ILE A 27 -8.90 -6.07 14.33
C ILE A 27 -8.32 -7.48 14.09
N ALA A 28 -8.80 -8.16 13.05
CA ALA A 28 -8.27 -9.46 12.66
C ALA A 28 -6.77 -9.39 12.31
N GLY A 29 -6.34 -8.34 11.60
CA GLY A 29 -4.93 -8.12 11.26
C GLY A 29 -4.04 -7.97 12.49
N VAL A 30 -4.54 -7.29 13.54
CA VAL A 30 -3.82 -7.16 14.81
C VAL A 30 -3.68 -8.52 15.51
N ILE A 31 -4.74 -9.32 15.57
CA ILE A 31 -4.73 -10.63 16.24
C ILE A 31 -3.75 -11.59 15.57
N VAL A 32 -3.74 -11.63 14.23
CA VAL A 32 -2.95 -12.59 13.46
C VAL A 32 -1.47 -12.19 13.39
N HIS A 33 -1.12 -10.93 13.70
CA HIS A 33 0.26 -10.44 13.72
C HIS A 33 1.09 -10.75 12.45
N ILE A 34 0.43 -10.84 11.29
CA ILE A 34 1.14 -11.01 10.02
C ILE A 34 1.72 -9.67 9.58
N PRO A 35 3.02 -9.59 9.26
CA PRO A 35 3.63 -8.37 8.74
C PRO A 35 2.89 -7.90 7.48
N ALA A 36 2.56 -6.61 7.45
CA ALA A 36 1.73 -5.96 6.43
C ALA A 36 0.30 -6.51 6.23
N GLY A 37 -0.19 -7.39 7.14
CA GLY A 37 -1.55 -7.93 7.07
C GLY A 37 -1.82 -8.74 5.80
N ILE A 38 -0.77 -9.34 5.22
CA ILE A 38 -0.83 -10.06 3.95
C ILE A 38 -1.74 -11.28 4.07
N GLY A 39 -2.81 -11.31 3.28
CA GLY A 39 -3.80 -12.39 3.26
C GLY A 39 -4.94 -12.22 4.27
N VAL A 40 -4.74 -11.48 5.37
CA VAL A 40 -5.81 -11.26 6.36
C VAL A 40 -6.86 -10.32 5.81
N LEU A 41 -6.44 -9.21 5.19
CA LEU A 41 -7.35 -8.28 4.52
C LEU A 41 -8.14 -8.95 3.42
N GLU A 42 -7.48 -9.72 2.56
CA GLU A 42 -8.12 -10.45 1.47
C GLU A 42 -9.11 -11.50 1.99
N ALA A 43 -8.72 -12.28 3.01
CA ALA A 43 -9.60 -13.31 3.57
C ALA A 43 -10.86 -12.70 4.19
N VAL A 44 -10.72 -11.61 4.96
CA VAL A 44 -11.87 -10.96 5.60
C VAL A 44 -12.77 -10.28 4.58
N PHE A 45 -12.21 -9.58 3.59
CA PHE A 45 -13.00 -8.98 2.50
C PHE A 45 -13.69 -10.05 1.66
N MET A 46 -13.02 -11.14 1.27
CA MET A 46 -13.67 -12.22 0.55
C MET A 46 -14.74 -12.90 1.39
N ALA A 47 -14.52 -13.12 2.69
CA ALA A 47 -15.50 -13.77 3.55
C ALA A 47 -16.77 -12.92 3.75
N LEU A 48 -16.61 -11.59 3.88
CA LEU A 48 -17.72 -10.68 4.16
C LEU A 48 -18.41 -10.14 2.90
N LEU A 49 -17.69 -9.99 1.78
CA LEU A 49 -18.27 -9.58 0.49
C LEU A 49 -18.67 -10.77 -0.42
N ALA A 50 -18.40 -12.02 -0.03
CA ALA A 50 -18.85 -13.20 -0.79
C ALA A 50 -20.38 -13.27 -0.98
N GLY A 51 -21.15 -12.54 -0.16
CA GLY A 51 -22.60 -12.44 -0.27
C GLY A 51 -23.12 -11.35 -1.20
N GLU A 52 -22.26 -10.45 -1.70
CA GLU A 52 -22.64 -9.42 -2.69
C GLU A 52 -22.25 -9.88 -4.12
N ASP A 53 -22.98 -9.41 -5.14
CA ASP A 53 -22.78 -9.71 -6.57
C ASP A 53 -21.45 -9.15 -7.15
N THR A 54 -20.46 -8.89 -6.31
CA THR A 54 -19.14 -8.40 -6.71
C THR A 54 -18.22 -9.58 -7.02
N SER A 55 -17.69 -9.62 -8.25
CA SER A 55 -16.71 -10.63 -8.65
C SER A 55 -15.51 -10.65 -7.69
N GLN A 56 -15.15 -11.85 -7.20
CA GLN A 56 -13.97 -12.05 -6.35
C GLN A 56 -12.69 -11.48 -6.98
N GLY A 57 -12.60 -11.50 -8.31
CA GLY A 57 -11.48 -10.91 -9.05
C GLY A 57 -11.37 -9.40 -8.83
N THR A 58 -12.50 -8.69 -8.79
CA THR A 58 -12.55 -7.23 -8.56
C THR A 58 -12.10 -6.89 -7.15
N ILE A 59 -12.51 -7.67 -6.14
CA ILE A 59 -12.12 -7.46 -4.74
C ILE A 59 -10.61 -7.62 -4.58
N ILE A 60 -10.04 -8.71 -5.13
CA ILE A 60 -8.59 -8.95 -5.07
C ILE A 60 -7.83 -7.86 -5.84
N ALA A 61 -8.32 -7.46 -7.03
CA ALA A 61 -7.70 -6.39 -7.81
C ALA A 61 -7.70 -5.05 -7.06
N ALA A 62 -8.80 -4.70 -6.40
CA ALA A 62 -8.91 -3.47 -5.62
C ALA A 62 -7.96 -3.47 -4.41
N LEU A 63 -7.85 -4.60 -3.68
CA LEU A 63 -6.93 -4.73 -2.55
C LEU A 63 -5.46 -4.70 -3.00
N LEU A 64 -5.12 -5.33 -4.13
CA LEU A 64 -3.79 -5.24 -4.74
C LEU A 64 -3.47 -3.80 -5.17
N ALA A 65 -4.38 -3.12 -5.84
CA ALA A 65 -4.19 -1.73 -6.26
C ALA A 65 -4.00 -0.82 -5.04
N TYR A 66 -4.79 -1.02 -3.98
CA TYR A 66 -4.61 -0.34 -2.70
C TYR A 66 -3.19 -0.54 -2.13
N ARG A 67 -2.64 -1.76 -2.21
CA ARG A 67 -1.28 -2.04 -1.76
C ARG A 67 -0.22 -1.35 -2.61
N VAL A 68 -0.40 -1.29 -3.92
CA VAL A 68 0.51 -0.55 -4.80
C VAL A 68 0.55 0.92 -4.41
N LEU A 69 -0.63 1.52 -4.16
CA LEU A 69 -0.74 2.92 -3.77
C LEU A 69 -0.10 3.21 -2.41
N TYR A 70 -0.28 2.33 -1.41
CA TYR A 70 0.19 2.59 -0.04
C TYR A 70 1.60 2.07 0.27
N TYR A 71 2.04 0.97 -0.34
CA TYR A 71 3.34 0.37 -0.04
C TYR A 71 4.34 0.64 -1.15
N PHE A 72 4.00 0.34 -2.40
CA PHE A 72 4.98 0.39 -3.49
C PHE A 72 5.29 1.82 -3.95
N ILE A 73 4.28 2.69 -4.11
CA ILE A 73 4.52 4.08 -4.53
C ILE A 73 5.41 4.83 -3.54
N PRO A 74 5.13 4.83 -2.22
CA PRO A 74 5.98 5.52 -1.26
C PRO A 74 7.38 4.91 -1.18
N LEU A 75 7.50 3.58 -1.29
CA LEU A 75 8.79 2.90 -1.30
C LEU A 75 9.65 3.31 -2.51
N LEU A 76 9.05 3.35 -3.70
CA LEU A 76 9.75 3.80 -4.92
C LEU A 76 10.16 5.25 -4.82
N LEU A 77 9.28 6.14 -4.33
CA LEU A 77 9.62 7.55 -4.12
C LEU A 77 10.78 7.72 -3.14
N ALA A 78 10.74 6.99 -2.01
CA ALA A 78 11.82 7.02 -1.03
C ALA A 78 13.13 6.52 -1.64
N LEU A 79 13.10 5.41 -2.39
CA LEU A 79 14.27 4.85 -3.06
C LEU A 79 14.88 5.82 -4.07
N VAL A 80 14.06 6.43 -4.92
CA VAL A 80 14.52 7.41 -5.92
C VAL A 80 15.13 8.63 -5.23
N CYS A 81 14.47 9.16 -4.21
CA CYS A 81 14.96 10.29 -3.44
C CYS A 81 16.32 9.98 -2.78
N TYR A 82 16.44 8.80 -2.17
CA TYR A 82 17.66 8.32 -1.55
C TYR A 82 18.81 8.20 -2.57
N LEU A 83 18.58 7.57 -3.71
CA LEU A 83 19.59 7.41 -4.76
C LEU A 83 20.05 8.75 -5.34
N LEU A 84 19.13 9.71 -5.50
CA LEU A 84 19.47 11.07 -5.96
C LEU A 84 20.33 11.79 -4.92
N LEU A 85 20.00 11.67 -3.64
CA LEU A 85 20.75 12.30 -2.55
C LEU A 85 22.15 11.71 -2.43
N GLU A 86 22.27 10.38 -2.45
CA GLU A 86 23.55 9.67 -2.38
C GLU A 86 24.44 10.01 -3.59
N SER A 87 23.87 10.06 -4.79
CA SER A 87 24.58 10.45 -6.00
C SER A 87 25.10 11.89 -5.95
N ARG A 88 24.33 12.82 -5.38
CA ARG A 88 24.76 14.21 -5.16
C ARG A 88 25.86 14.30 -4.11
N ALA A 89 25.72 13.58 -3.00
CA ALA A 89 26.71 13.56 -1.93
C ALA A 89 28.07 13.01 -2.41
N LYS A 90 28.07 11.91 -3.18
CA LYS A 90 29.31 11.36 -3.78
C LYS A 90 29.98 12.36 -4.72
N LYS A 91 29.21 13.02 -5.59
CA LYS A 91 29.74 14.05 -6.50
C LYS A 91 30.38 15.23 -5.77
N LEU A 92 29.76 15.69 -4.68
CA LEU A 92 30.30 16.76 -3.83
C LEU A 92 31.61 16.35 -3.14
N ARG A 93 31.69 15.11 -2.63
CA ARG A 93 32.89 14.61 -1.95
C ARG A 93 34.10 14.51 -2.87
N VAL A 94 33.92 13.95 -4.07
CA VAL A 94 34.98 13.85 -5.09
C VAL A 94 35.46 15.24 -5.56
N LYS A 95 34.56 16.22 -5.64
CA LYS A 95 34.92 17.59 -6.02
C LYS A 95 35.80 18.26 -4.96
N ASN A 96 35.50 18.07 -3.67
CA ASN A 96 36.29 18.63 -2.57
C ASN A 96 37.67 17.97 -2.43
N GLU A 97 37.80 16.66 -2.61
CA GLU A 97 39.10 15.97 -2.59
C GLU A 97 40.03 16.48 -3.69
N LYS A 98 39.52 16.71 -4.90
CA LYS A 98 40.30 17.31 -6.00
C LYS A 98 40.70 18.77 -5.73
N ALA A 99 39.90 19.51 -4.96
CA ALA A 99 40.20 20.90 -4.61
C ALA A 99 41.25 21.00 -3.50
N MET A 100 41.35 20.01 -2.60
CA MET A 100 42.40 19.97 -1.56
C MET A 100 43.72 19.36 -2.04
N ALA A 101 43.71 18.59 -3.13
CA ALA A 101 44.90 17.98 -3.72
C ALA A 101 45.66 18.92 -4.69
N LYS A 102 45.21 20.17 -4.86
CA LYS A 102 45.80 21.18 -5.75
C LYS A 102 46.27 22.37 -4.92
#